data_AF-A0A9W7LXB3-F1
#
_entry.id   AF-A0A9W7LXB3-F1
#
_cell.length_a   1.000
_cell.length_b   1.000
_cell.length_c   1.000
_cell.angle_alpha   90.00
_cell.angle_beta   90.00
_cell.angle_gamma   90.00
#
_symmetry.space_group_name_H-M   'P 1'
#
loop_
_entity.id
_entity.type
_entity.pdbx_description
1 polymer ?
#
loop_
_entity_poly.entity_id
_entity_poly.type
_entity_poly.pdbx_seq_one_letter_code
_entity_poly.pdbx_strand_id
1 'polypeptide(L)'
;MARLQVLDLSNTNIKALPDSLANLFALKELLLRRCELFMKLSPQVGKLDKLEELDLDETEIMSVLIDVGKLVKLRVLKVSIYGHTNFSKRKQLQSNIVLHPEMVSNVSRLIELSIVVDPSDKWWHELAEEVVKGACNLVGLRSLCLYLPDSQLLDYTSFMYPSLSCFKFTVGHQKEKHLPCA
;
A
#
# COMPACT_ATOMS: atom_id res chain seq x y z
N MET A 1 20.81 1.86 -23.67
CA MET A 1 20.30 1.89 -22.28
C MET A 1 18.84 2.34 -22.29
N ALA A 2 17.95 1.57 -21.67
CA ALA A 2 16.51 1.84 -21.68
C ALA A 2 16.18 3.13 -20.92
N ARG A 3 15.56 4.09 -21.60
CA ARG A 3 15.13 5.39 -21.05
C ARG A 3 13.66 5.38 -20.61
N LEU A 4 13.07 4.19 -20.45
CA LEU A 4 11.66 4.05 -20.14
C LEU A 4 11.39 4.67 -18.77
N GLN A 5 10.50 5.66 -18.74
CA GLN A 5 10.10 6.36 -17.52
C GLN A 5 8.74 5.87 -17.01
N VAL A 6 7.86 5.43 -17.91
CA VAL A 6 6.52 4.95 -17.58
C VAL A 6 6.36 3.56 -18.17
N LEU A 7 5.97 2.61 -17.32
CA LEU A 7 5.58 1.27 -17.74
C LEU A 7 4.17 1.02 -17.23
N ASP A 8 3.22 1.11 -18.15
CA ASP A 8 1.82 0.80 -17.89
C ASP A 8 1.49 -0.59 -18.43
N LEU A 9 1.13 -1.48 -17.51
CA LEU A 9 0.69 -2.86 -17.76
C LEU A 9 -0.73 -3.07 -17.25
N SER A 10 -1.48 -1.99 -17.00
CA SER A 10 -2.83 -2.04 -16.46
C SER A 10 -3.78 -2.80 -17.38
N ASN A 11 -4.77 -3.48 -16.79
CA ASN A 11 -5.76 -4.30 -17.50
C ASN A 11 -5.14 -5.46 -18.31
N THR A 12 -4.07 -6.06 -17.79
CA THR A 12 -3.44 -7.23 -18.41
C THR A 12 -3.54 -8.47 -17.51
N ASN A 13 -3.35 -9.65 -18.10
CA ASN A 13 -3.33 -10.93 -17.39
C ASN A 13 -1.93 -11.26 -16.83
N ILE A 14 -1.13 -10.25 -16.50
CA ILE A 14 0.22 -10.46 -16.00
C ILE A 14 0.19 -11.11 -14.61
N LYS A 15 0.97 -12.18 -14.45
CA LYS A 15 1.07 -12.92 -13.18
C LYS A 15 2.25 -12.52 -12.31
N ALA A 16 3.33 -12.10 -12.97
CA ALA A 16 4.58 -11.71 -12.35
C ALA A 16 5.36 -10.79 -13.28
N LEU A 17 6.18 -9.92 -12.69
CA LEU A 17 7.18 -9.14 -13.41
C LEU A 17 8.50 -9.92 -13.44
N PRO A 18 9.23 -9.93 -14.56
CA PRO A 18 10.54 -10.55 -14.62
C PRO A 18 11.55 -9.77 -13.76
N ASP A 19 12.58 -10.44 -13.24
CA ASP A 19 13.65 -9.79 -12.48
C ASP A 19 14.44 -8.75 -13.32
N SER A 20 14.39 -8.87 -14.65
CA SER A 20 14.94 -7.88 -15.57
C SER A 20 14.26 -6.51 -15.49
N LEU A 21 13.09 -6.39 -14.84
CA LEU A 21 12.45 -5.12 -14.53
C LEU A 21 13.41 -4.16 -13.79
N ALA A 22 14.26 -4.69 -12.91
CA ALA A 22 15.25 -3.90 -12.18
C ALA A 22 16.29 -3.20 -13.07
N ASN A 23 16.39 -3.58 -14.34
CA ASN A 23 17.27 -2.91 -15.30
C ASN A 23 16.65 -1.62 -15.84
N LEU A 24 15.39 -1.31 -15.53
CA LEU A 24 14.72 -0.05 -15.89
C LEU A 24 15.05 1.06 -14.88
N PHE A 25 16.33 1.38 -14.72
CA PHE A 25 16.84 2.39 -13.76
C PHE A 25 16.34 3.82 -14.00
N ALA A 26 15.65 4.08 -15.12
CA ALA A 26 15.02 5.37 -15.42
C ALA A 26 13.51 5.39 -15.10
N LEU A 27 12.94 4.26 -14.67
CA LEU A 27 11.51 4.12 -14.45
C LEU A 27 11.07 4.97 -13.26
N LYS A 28 10.02 5.76 -13.50
CA LYS A 28 9.37 6.63 -12.52
C LYS A 28 7.98 6.13 -12.17
N GLU A 29 7.28 5.52 -13.13
CA GLU A 29 5.89 5.09 -12.95
C GLU A 29 5.76 3.63 -13.38
N LEU A 30 5.24 2.81 -12.47
CA LEU A 30 4.88 1.42 -12.72
C LEU A 30 3.41 1.22 -12.39
N LEU A 31 2.59 1.05 -13.43
CA LEU A 31 1.14 0.93 -13.31
C LEU A 31 0.71 -0.49 -13.65
N LEU A 32 0.04 -1.14 -12.72
CA LEU A 32 -0.42 -2.54 -12.79
C LEU A 32 -1.89 -2.64 -12.40
N ARG A 33 -2.64 -1.56 -12.58
CA ARG A 33 -4.05 -1.50 -12.16
C ARG A 33 -4.87 -2.57 -12.89
N ARG A 34 -5.80 -3.23 -12.20
CA ARG A 34 -6.67 -4.27 -12.80
C ARG A 34 -5.88 -5.44 -13.40
N CYS A 35 -4.80 -5.84 -12.73
CA CYS A 35 -4.07 -7.06 -13.04
C CYS A 35 -4.48 -8.15 -12.03
N GLU A 36 -5.67 -8.72 -12.22
CA GLU A 36 -6.32 -9.66 -11.28
C GLU A 36 -5.52 -10.96 -11.06
N LEU A 37 -4.53 -11.27 -11.90
CA LEU A 37 -3.67 -12.45 -11.72
C LEU A 37 -2.33 -12.12 -11.06
N PHE A 38 -2.05 -10.84 -10.78
CA PHE A 38 -0.79 -10.38 -10.23
C PHE A 38 -0.77 -10.55 -8.71
N MET A 39 -0.04 -11.56 -8.23
CA MET A 39 -0.08 -11.97 -6.81
C MET A 39 1.13 -11.52 -5.98
N LYS A 40 2.25 -11.18 -6.64
CA LYS A 40 3.51 -10.89 -5.96
C LYS A 40 4.34 -9.87 -6.72
N LEU A 41 4.81 -8.87 -5.99
CA LEU A 41 5.86 -7.96 -6.44
C LEU A 41 7.23 -8.60 -6.18
N SER A 42 8.10 -8.65 -7.20
CA SER A 42 9.47 -9.18 -7.03
C SER A 42 10.28 -8.28 -6.09
N PRO A 43 11.12 -8.82 -5.19
CA PRO A 43 12.04 -8.03 -4.36
C PRO A 43 12.98 -7.14 -5.15
N GLN A 44 13.18 -7.45 -6.43
CA GLN A 44 13.98 -6.65 -7.36
C GLN A 44 13.34 -5.27 -7.64
N VAL A 45 12.05 -5.06 -7.35
CA VAL A 45 11.40 -3.75 -7.47
C VAL A 45 12.15 -2.69 -6.65
N GLY A 46 12.72 -3.06 -5.51
CA GLY A 46 13.46 -2.15 -4.63
C GLY A 46 14.74 -1.57 -5.26
N LYS A 47 15.15 -2.07 -6.44
CA LYS A 47 16.26 -1.50 -7.23
C LYS A 47 15.85 -0.33 -8.12
N LEU A 48 14.54 -0.07 -8.26
CA LEU A 48 14.00 1.05 -9.03
C LEU A 48 14.08 2.34 -8.20
N ASP A 49 15.31 2.84 -8.00
CA ASP A 49 15.64 4.00 -7.16
C ASP A 49 15.00 5.33 -7.62
N LYS A 50 14.49 5.38 -8.85
CA LYS A 50 13.78 6.51 -9.44
C LYS A 50 12.26 6.38 -9.44
N LEU A 51 11.71 5.27 -8.95
CA LEU A 51 10.27 5.08 -8.93
C LEU A 51 9.61 6.12 -8.02
N GLU A 52 8.67 6.87 -8.58
CA GLU A 52 7.87 7.89 -7.92
C GLU A 52 6.42 7.42 -7.73
N GLU A 53 5.92 6.54 -8.60
CA GLU A 53 4.55 6.03 -8.55
C GLU A 53 4.51 4.51 -8.77
N LEU A 54 3.81 3.84 -7.86
CA LEU A 54 3.49 2.42 -7.94
C LEU A 54 1.99 2.23 -7.72
N ASP A 55 1.29 1.84 -8.78
CA ASP A 55 -0.15 1.56 -8.73
C ASP A 55 -0.39 0.06 -8.92
N LEU A 56 -0.91 -0.57 -7.86
CA LEU A 56 -1.28 -1.97 -7.75
C LEU A 56 -2.77 -2.13 -7.38
N ASP A 57 -3.60 -1.12 -7.66
CA ASP A 57 -5.04 -1.21 -7.40
C ASP A 57 -5.72 -2.30 -8.23
N GLU A 58 -6.74 -2.92 -7.65
CA GLU A 58 -7.50 -4.00 -8.30
C GLU A 58 -6.57 -5.16 -8.75
N THR A 59 -5.62 -5.56 -7.90
CA THR A 59 -4.77 -6.75 -8.06
C THR A 59 -5.03 -7.76 -6.93
N GLU A 60 -4.50 -8.99 -7.07
CA GLU A 60 -4.57 -10.05 -6.06
C GLU A 60 -3.28 -10.11 -5.20
N ILE A 61 -2.66 -8.94 -4.98
CA ILE A 61 -1.34 -8.90 -4.37
C ILE A 61 -1.41 -9.18 -2.87
N MET A 62 -0.66 -10.19 -2.43
CA MET A 62 -0.70 -10.67 -1.03
C MET A 62 0.42 -10.12 -0.15
N SER A 63 1.49 -9.58 -0.76
CA SER A 63 2.61 -9.00 -0.02
C SER A 63 3.28 -7.92 -0.86
N VAL A 64 3.27 -6.68 -0.37
CA VAL A 64 3.86 -5.53 -1.07
C VAL A 64 4.92 -4.85 -0.22
N LEU A 65 4.76 -4.88 1.11
CA LEU A 65 5.22 -3.76 1.91
C LEU A 65 6.73 -3.81 2.19
N ILE A 66 7.31 -4.93 2.61
CA ILE A 66 8.76 -5.00 2.91
C ILE A 66 9.65 -4.45 1.77
N ASP A 67 9.33 -4.75 0.50
CA ASP A 67 10.16 -4.34 -0.62
C ASP A 67 9.93 -2.91 -1.11
N VAL A 68 8.74 -2.34 -0.85
CA VAL A 68 8.44 -0.93 -1.13
C VAL A 68 9.24 0.01 -0.22
N GLY A 69 9.64 -0.44 0.98
CA GLY A 69 10.52 0.31 1.88
C GLY A 69 11.90 0.67 1.29
N LYS A 70 12.28 0.13 0.13
CA LYS A 70 13.53 0.48 -0.58
C LYS A 70 13.34 1.60 -1.61
N LEU A 71 12.09 1.94 -1.95
CA LEU A 71 11.75 2.92 -2.96
C LEU A 71 11.78 4.34 -2.36
N VAL A 72 12.97 4.84 -2.06
CA VAL A 72 13.18 6.12 -1.35
C VAL A 72 12.63 7.36 -2.07
N LYS A 73 12.33 7.23 -3.38
CA LYS A 73 11.74 8.31 -4.17
C LYS A 73 10.23 8.21 -4.34
N LEU A 74 9.60 7.15 -3.81
CA LEU A 74 8.19 6.90 -3.98
C LEU A 74 7.36 8.04 -3.36
N ARG A 75 6.37 8.49 -4.13
CA ARG A 75 5.46 9.59 -3.80
C ARG A 75 4.03 9.08 -3.76
N VAL A 76 3.66 8.18 -4.65
CA VAL A 76 2.32 7.61 -4.75
C VAL A 76 2.42 6.10 -4.63
N LEU A 77 1.67 5.54 -3.67
CA LEU A 77 1.49 4.10 -3.51
C LEU A 77 0.00 3.79 -3.41
N LYS A 78 -0.49 2.99 -4.37
CA LYS A 78 -1.85 2.45 -4.35
C LYS A 78 -1.79 0.94 -4.37
N VAL A 79 -2.51 0.31 -3.45
CA VAL A 79 -2.56 -1.14 -3.35
C VAL A 79 -3.94 -1.58 -2.92
N SER A 80 -4.46 -2.58 -3.63
CA SER A 80 -5.64 -3.32 -3.21
C SER A 80 -5.24 -4.73 -2.77
N ILE A 81 -5.62 -5.13 -1.56
CA ILE A 81 -5.33 -6.44 -0.96
C ILE A 81 -6.66 -7.16 -0.72
N TYR A 82 -7.14 -7.83 -1.76
CA TYR A 82 -8.22 -8.80 -1.65
C TYR A 82 -7.59 -10.18 -1.49
N GLY A 83 -8.16 -11.07 -0.69
CA GLY A 83 -7.62 -12.42 -0.62
C GLY A 83 -8.68 -13.47 -0.56
N HIS A 84 -8.80 -14.19 -1.66
CA HIS A 84 -9.63 -15.38 -1.77
C HIS A 84 -8.95 -16.67 -1.28
N THR A 85 -7.91 -16.62 -0.44
CA THR A 85 -7.18 -17.85 -0.04
C THR A 85 -7.02 -18.06 1.46
N ASN A 86 -7.12 -19.35 1.84
CA ASN A 86 -7.14 -19.89 3.19
C ASN A 86 -6.18 -19.17 4.17
N PHE A 87 -6.77 -18.72 5.28
CA PHE A 87 -6.14 -18.10 6.45
C PHE A 87 -4.83 -18.77 6.90
N SER A 88 -4.72 -20.09 6.70
CA SER A 88 -3.54 -20.92 7.02
C SER A 88 -2.27 -20.52 6.26
N LYS A 89 -2.37 -20.07 5.01
CA LYS A 89 -1.21 -19.57 4.24
C LYS A 89 -0.82 -18.14 4.66
N ARG A 90 -1.78 -17.35 5.15
CA ARG A 90 -1.55 -15.95 5.57
C ARG A 90 -0.73 -15.82 6.85
N LYS A 91 -0.81 -16.74 7.81
CA LYS A 91 0.02 -16.68 9.04
C LYS A 91 1.53 -16.64 8.76
N GLN A 92 1.96 -17.17 7.60
CA GLN A 92 3.35 -17.13 7.15
C GLN A 92 3.70 -15.85 6.34
N LEU A 93 2.69 -15.12 5.88
CA LEU A 93 2.78 -13.85 5.13
C LEU A 93 2.48 -12.62 5.99
N GLN A 94 1.89 -12.79 7.19
CA GLN A 94 1.63 -11.71 8.16
C GLN A 94 2.89 -10.90 8.50
N SER A 95 4.08 -11.52 8.44
CA SER A 95 5.36 -10.82 8.60
C SER A 95 5.68 -9.84 7.46
N ASN A 96 5.02 -9.94 6.30
CA ASN A 96 5.40 -9.21 5.07
C ASN A 96 4.48 -8.03 4.71
N ILE A 97 3.37 -7.84 5.43
CA ILE A 97 2.41 -6.74 5.22
C ILE A 97 2.58 -5.65 6.29
N VAL A 98 3.35 -5.87 7.36
CA VAL A 98 3.52 -4.85 8.38
C VAL A 98 4.26 -3.66 7.77
N LEU A 99 3.62 -2.48 7.76
CA LEU A 99 4.30 -1.19 7.65
C LEU A 99 5.19 -1.04 8.89
N HIS A 100 6.28 -1.81 8.94
CA HIS A 100 7.22 -1.76 10.03
C HIS A 100 7.77 -0.33 10.11
N PRO A 101 7.99 0.25 11.31
CA PRO A 101 8.47 1.63 11.45
C PRO A 101 9.73 1.93 10.60
N GLU A 102 10.56 0.92 10.37
CA GLU A 102 11.74 0.98 9.49
C GLU A 102 11.40 1.28 8.02
N MET A 103 10.28 0.75 7.50
CA MET A 103 9.86 1.04 6.13
C MET A 103 9.37 2.47 5.98
N VAL A 104 8.57 2.93 6.95
CA VAL A 104 7.94 4.26 6.94
C VAL A 104 8.99 5.36 6.93
N SER A 105 10.10 5.13 7.65
CA SER A 105 11.27 6.00 7.66
C SER A 105 11.87 6.20 6.26
N ASN A 106 11.82 5.16 5.41
CA ASN A 106 12.44 5.18 4.08
C ASN A 106 11.54 5.77 2.99
N VAL A 107 10.21 5.68 3.13
CA VAL A 107 9.24 6.26 2.18
C VAL A 107 8.73 7.64 2.64
N SER A 108 9.57 8.44 3.29
CA SER A 108 9.22 9.76 3.83
C SER A 108 8.73 10.78 2.78
N ARG A 109 8.95 10.51 1.49
CA ARG A 109 8.50 11.33 0.35
C ARG A 109 7.07 11.02 -0.09
N LEU A 110 6.41 10.03 0.52
CA LEU A 110 5.06 9.64 0.16
C LEU A 110 4.09 10.80 0.40
N ILE A 111 3.32 11.14 -0.63
CA ILE A 111 2.26 12.14 -0.60
C ILE A 111 0.87 11.50 -0.69
N GLU A 112 0.78 10.29 -1.26
CA GLU A 112 -0.47 9.56 -1.42
C GLU A 112 -0.26 8.09 -1.07
N LEU A 113 -1.06 7.62 -0.11
CA LEU A 113 -1.16 6.22 0.29
C LEU A 113 -2.60 5.77 0.17
N SER A 114 -2.85 4.78 -0.67
CA SER A 114 -4.14 4.09 -0.73
C SER A 114 -3.93 2.61 -0.45
N ILE A 115 -4.58 2.09 0.59
CA ILE A 115 -4.64 0.67 0.89
C ILE A 115 -6.11 0.28 0.98
N VAL A 116 -6.58 -0.40 -0.06
CA VAL A 116 -7.93 -0.97 -0.12
C VAL A 116 -7.84 -2.45 0.26
N VAL A 117 -8.75 -2.93 1.08
CA VAL A 117 -8.78 -4.32 1.55
C VAL A 117 -10.22 -4.84 1.57
N ASP A 118 -10.40 -6.15 1.61
CA ASP A 118 -11.73 -6.72 1.93
C ASP A 118 -12.08 -6.41 3.41
N PRO A 119 -13.19 -5.72 3.67
CA PRO A 119 -13.61 -5.36 5.02
C PRO A 119 -13.95 -6.55 5.91
N SER A 120 -14.29 -7.70 5.32
CA SER A 120 -14.71 -8.93 6.00
C SER A 120 -13.52 -9.74 6.53
N ASP A 121 -12.31 -9.34 6.15
CA ASP A 121 -11.10 -10.13 6.30
C ASP A 121 -10.46 -9.91 7.68
N LYS A 122 -10.40 -10.96 8.51
CA LYS A 122 -9.94 -10.85 9.92
C LYS A 122 -8.49 -10.38 10.05
N TRP A 123 -7.63 -10.69 9.08
CA TRP A 123 -6.22 -10.31 9.13
C TRP A 123 -6.05 -8.77 9.17
N TRP A 124 -6.93 -8.04 8.49
CA TRP A 124 -6.88 -6.59 8.46
C TRP A 124 -7.24 -5.99 9.83
N HIS A 125 -8.13 -6.64 10.58
CA HIS A 125 -8.48 -6.19 11.92
C HIS A 125 -7.28 -6.21 12.87
N GLU A 126 -6.39 -7.19 12.70
CA GLU A 126 -5.17 -7.32 13.49
C GLU A 126 -4.07 -6.34 13.05
N LEU A 127 -4.09 -5.87 11.80
CA LEU A 127 -3.00 -5.07 11.21
C LEU A 127 -3.33 -3.58 11.06
N ALA A 128 -4.61 -3.20 11.00
CA ALA A 128 -5.05 -1.84 10.70
C ALA A 128 -4.41 -0.81 11.63
N GLU A 129 -4.29 -1.11 12.92
CA GLU A 129 -3.68 -0.21 13.90
C GLU A 129 -2.20 0.06 13.59
N GLU A 130 -1.42 -0.97 13.29
CA GLU A 130 0.00 -0.83 12.93
C GLU A 130 0.18 -0.08 11.60
N VAL A 131 -0.72 -0.29 10.63
CA VAL A 131 -0.71 0.48 9.38
C VAL A 131 -1.01 1.96 9.64
N VAL A 132 -1.97 2.27 10.49
CA VAL A 132 -2.31 3.65 10.84
C VAL A 132 -1.15 4.33 11.59
N LYS A 133 -0.55 3.62 12.57
CA LYS A 133 0.64 4.08 13.28
C LYS A 133 1.85 4.26 12.36
N GLY A 134 1.97 3.44 11.32
CA GLY A 134 2.94 3.66 10.25
C GLY A 134 2.63 4.95 9.50
N ALA A 135 1.40 5.09 8.99
CA ALA A 135 0.99 6.24 8.21
C ALA A 135 1.12 7.58 8.97
N CYS A 136 0.94 7.61 10.29
CA CYS A 136 1.06 8.85 11.07
C CYS A 136 2.47 9.46 11.08
N ASN A 137 3.51 8.68 10.79
CA ASN A 137 4.89 9.18 10.70
C ASN A 137 5.25 9.72 9.29
N LEU A 138 4.34 9.61 8.32
CA LEU A 138 4.52 10.17 6.98
C LEU A 138 4.15 11.66 6.97
N VAL A 139 5.06 12.51 7.42
CA VAL A 139 4.84 13.97 7.57
C VAL A 139 4.47 14.66 6.24
N GLY A 140 4.89 14.10 5.10
CA GLY A 140 4.59 14.64 3.78
C GLY A 140 3.25 14.20 3.17
N LEU A 141 2.50 13.33 3.86
CA LEU A 141 1.29 12.72 3.33
C LEU A 141 0.18 13.75 3.16
N ARG A 142 -0.48 13.73 1.99
CA ARG A 142 -1.56 14.66 1.61
C ARG A 142 -2.86 13.93 1.28
N SER A 143 -2.74 12.67 0.90
CA SER A 143 -3.87 11.77 0.70
C SER A 143 -3.57 10.45 1.40
N LEU A 144 -4.51 10.02 2.23
CA LEU A 144 -4.53 8.72 2.87
C LEU A 144 -5.92 8.15 2.67
N CYS A 145 -6.00 6.98 2.06
CA CYS A 145 -7.21 6.19 1.94
C CYS A 145 -6.96 4.83 2.58
N LEU A 146 -7.64 4.56 3.69
CA LEU A 146 -7.55 3.29 4.42
C LEU A 146 -8.96 2.84 4.81
N TYR A 147 -9.13 1.52 4.83
CA TYR A 147 -10.26 0.90 5.50
C TYR A 147 -9.95 0.75 6.99
N LEU A 148 -10.87 1.13 7.88
CA LEU A 148 -10.81 0.84 9.31
C LEU A 148 -11.88 -0.21 9.65
N PRO A 149 -11.53 -1.28 10.38
CA PRO A 149 -12.46 -2.37 10.64
C PRO A 149 -13.69 -1.96 11.44
N ASP A 150 -13.50 -1.07 12.42
CA ASP A 150 -14.56 -0.58 13.29
C ASP A 150 -14.38 0.91 13.63
N SER A 151 -15.42 1.52 14.19
CA SER A 151 -15.40 2.93 14.57
C SER A 151 -14.60 3.22 15.83
N GLN A 152 -14.30 2.23 16.67
CA GLN A 152 -13.49 2.45 17.87
C GLN A 152 -12.04 2.74 17.47
N LEU A 153 -11.53 2.05 16.45
CA LEU A 153 -10.21 2.36 15.88
C LEU A 153 -10.20 3.75 15.25
N LEU A 154 -11.28 4.19 14.60
CA LEU A 154 -11.40 5.56 14.09
C LEU A 154 -11.29 6.60 15.22
N ASP A 155 -12.02 6.39 16.31
CA ASP A 155 -12.00 7.31 17.46
C ASP A 155 -10.62 7.32 18.15
N TYR A 156 -10.02 6.14 18.33
CA TYR A 156 -8.67 5.98 18.85
C TYR A 156 -7.63 6.69 17.99
N THR A 157 -7.67 6.50 16.68
CA THR A 157 -6.72 7.10 15.73
C THR A 157 -6.87 8.61 15.68
N SER A 158 -8.10 9.13 15.76
CA SER A 158 -8.36 10.57 15.88
C SER A 158 -7.79 11.16 17.17
N PHE A 159 -7.87 10.43 18.28
CA PHE A 159 -7.37 10.89 19.57
C PHE A 159 -5.84 10.83 19.68
N MET A 160 -5.25 9.71 19.25
CA MET A 160 -3.82 9.44 19.39
C MET A 160 -2.97 10.09 18.30
N TYR A 161 -3.53 10.24 17.09
CA TYR A 161 -2.81 10.74 15.92
C TYR A 161 -3.55 11.94 15.29
N PRO A 162 -3.48 13.14 15.91
CA PRO A 162 -4.14 14.33 15.38
C PRO A 162 -3.71 14.69 13.94
N SER A 163 -2.48 14.31 13.54
CA SER A 163 -1.97 14.48 12.18
C SER A 163 -2.82 13.76 11.11
N LEU A 164 -3.59 12.75 11.52
CA LEU A 164 -4.43 11.98 10.61
C LEU A 164 -5.86 12.50 10.47
N SER A 165 -6.26 13.48 11.29
CA SER A 165 -7.63 14.04 11.32
C SER A 165 -8.10 14.64 9.99
N CYS A 166 -7.17 15.03 9.12
CA CYS A 166 -7.47 15.63 7.81
C CYS A 166 -7.70 14.60 6.69
N PHE A 167 -7.52 13.31 6.97
CA PHE A 167 -7.64 12.26 5.95
C PHE A 167 -9.01 11.58 5.96
N LYS A 168 -9.32 10.93 4.84
CA LYS A 168 -10.56 10.19 4.64
C LYS A 168 -10.35 8.73 4.99
N PHE A 169 -11.20 8.20 5.86
CA PHE A 169 -11.20 6.80 6.22
C PHE A 169 -12.55 6.18 5.86
N THR A 170 -12.51 4.94 5.38
CA THR A 170 -13.71 4.13 5.18
C THR A 170 -13.86 3.22 6.39
N VAL A 171 -15.00 3.22 7.07
CA VAL A 171 -15.15 2.47 8.34
C VAL A 171 -16.31 1.48 8.27
N GLY A 172 -16.04 0.21 8.59
CA GLY A 172 -17.03 -0.86 8.61
C GLY A 172 -17.63 -1.17 7.22
N HIS A 173 -18.63 -2.06 7.16
CA HIS A 173 -19.09 -2.62 5.88
C HIS A 173 -19.70 -1.65 4.85
N GLN A 174 -20.07 -0.41 5.19
CA GLN A 174 -20.61 0.53 4.19
C GLN A 174 -20.81 1.99 4.66
N LYS A 175 -19.88 2.61 5.37
CA LYS A 175 -19.94 4.07 5.62
C LYS A 175 -18.57 4.73 5.49
N GLU A 176 -18.39 5.50 4.42
CA GLU A 176 -17.39 6.57 4.43
C GLU A 176 -17.76 7.52 5.58
N LYS A 177 -16.84 7.73 6.51
CA LYS A 177 -16.98 8.72 7.56
C LYS A 177 -15.80 9.68 7.44
N HIS A 178 -16.10 10.93 7.16
CA HIS A 178 -15.09 11.98 7.27
C HIS A 178 -14.76 12.19 8.75
N LEU A 179 -13.48 12.16 9.10
CA LEU A 179 -13.03 12.69 10.37
C LEU A 179 -13.31 14.20 10.37
N PRO A 180 -13.88 14.76 11.45
CA PRO A 180 -14.01 16.20 11.56
C PRO A 180 -12.60 16.81 11.61
N CYS A 181 -12.34 17.81 10.77
CA CYS A 181 -11.14 18.64 10.91
C CYS A 181 -11.22 19.39 12.23
N ALA A 182 -10.23 19.22 13.10
CA ALA A 182 -10.05 19.98 14.34
C ALA A 182 -9.27 21.27 14.08
#